data_AF-A0A7S2DS10-F1
#
_entry.id   AF-A0A7S2DS10-F1
#
_cell.length_a   1.000
_cell.length_b   1.000
_cell.length_c   1.000
_cell.angle_alpha   90.00
_cell.angle_beta   90.00
_cell.angle_gamma   90.00
#
_symmetry.space_group_name_H-M   'P 1'
#
loop_
_entity.id
_entity.type
_entity.pdbx_description
1 polymer ?
#
loop_
_entity_poly.entity_id
_entity_poly.type
_entity_poly.pdbx_seq_one_letter_code
_entity_poly.pdbx_strand_id
1 'polypeptide(L)'
;LRSSSMWGSFVSRWNLTLERRPQSVVSTFLATQCTTWVGLFSACNAAGLVLPPEIIAGYAAARLTKKFRQPLNIGLAASVVHCLPAISELKVSPLLTGVVGGAKGTENDMVRIRKKIEEIHPVVQSGVMRIERFATWAQGPIDQYGLAIYLSSKVTFIGTMAGTGVLVHQGLDVPSIFASWGMTGNFSDSLACLAASSAANAFCFPIHFAVAVHGVETQERLAKSLATHFPIPERPVVGEGVERQEEKKEKDPIEDEESYLSVFSLALLTWTLAVSFYAFKIMGSKQVGEIEDEEALKTKTDAPLPDK
;
A
#
# COMPACT_ATOMS: atom_id res chain seq x y z
N LEU A 1 34.10 -2.83 12.74
CA LEU A 1 34.22 -1.52 12.05
C LEU A 1 33.07 -1.39 11.03
N ARG A 2 31.84 -1.10 11.50
CA ARG A 2 30.70 -0.81 10.60
C ARG A 2 30.81 0.66 10.22
N SER A 3 31.04 0.97 8.95
CA SER A 3 31.12 2.36 8.51
C SER A 3 29.84 3.09 8.92
N SER A 4 30.00 4.23 9.57
CA SER A 4 28.95 5.20 9.95
C SER A 4 28.35 5.88 8.73
N SER A 5 27.99 5.12 7.70
CA SER A 5 27.28 5.66 6.55
C SER A 5 25.84 5.96 6.95
N MET A 6 25.33 7.10 6.50
CA MET A 6 23.94 7.50 6.72
C MET A 6 22.96 6.39 6.33
N TRP A 7 23.28 5.64 5.27
CA TRP A 7 22.57 4.45 4.84
C TRP A 7 22.57 3.33 5.90
N GLY A 8 23.74 2.92 6.40
CA GLY A 8 23.83 1.85 7.40
C GLY A 8 23.08 2.17 8.69
N SER A 9 23.13 3.43 9.15
CA SER A 9 22.33 3.89 10.29
C SER A 9 20.84 3.84 10.01
N PHE A 10 20.41 4.26 8.81
CA PHE A 10 19.01 4.20 8.40
C PHE A 10 18.49 2.75 8.32
N VAL A 11 19.21 1.87 7.63
CA VAL A 11 18.88 0.44 7.50
C VAL A 11 18.78 -0.22 8.87
N SER A 12 19.73 0.07 9.76
CA SER A 12 19.69 -0.46 11.12
C SER A 12 18.45 0.01 11.89
N ARG A 13 18.09 1.30 11.80
CA ARG A 13 16.88 1.83 12.44
C ARG A 13 15.63 1.19 11.85
N TRP A 14 15.51 1.17 10.53
CA TRP A 14 14.40 0.54 9.83
C TRP A 14 14.19 -0.92 10.25
N ASN A 15 15.25 -1.73 10.20
CA ASN A 15 15.17 -3.15 10.54
C ASN A 15 14.79 -3.35 12.01
N LEU A 16 15.33 -2.55 12.93
CA LEU A 16 14.98 -2.60 14.36
C LEU A 16 13.52 -2.21 14.60
N THR A 17 13.03 -1.14 13.98
CA THR A 17 11.64 -0.69 14.10
C THR A 17 10.69 -1.74 13.51
N LEU A 18 11.05 -2.32 12.36
CA LEU A 18 10.27 -3.36 11.69
C LEU A 18 10.20 -4.65 12.52
N GLU A 19 11.29 -5.05 13.16
CA GLU A 19 11.32 -6.22 14.05
C GLU A 19 10.48 -5.98 15.32
N ARG A 20 10.54 -4.76 15.88
CA ARG A 20 9.80 -4.43 17.10
C ARG A 20 8.29 -4.26 16.85
N ARG A 21 7.89 -3.53 15.81
CA ARG A 21 6.49 -3.15 15.54
C ARG A 21 6.14 -3.33 14.05
N PRO A 22 6.13 -4.58 13.52
CA PRO A 22 5.92 -4.83 12.09
C PRO A 22 4.59 -4.30 11.56
N GLN A 23 3.50 -4.47 12.30
CA GLN A 23 2.17 -3.99 11.90
C GLN A 23 2.11 -2.47 11.80
N SER A 24 2.67 -1.75 12.78
CA SER A 24 2.70 -0.29 12.80
C SER A 24 3.57 0.27 11.67
N VAL A 25 4.68 -0.40 11.34
CA VAL A 25 5.52 -0.01 10.20
C VAL A 25 4.76 -0.18 8.88
N VAL A 26 4.11 -1.34 8.68
CA VAL A 26 3.33 -1.62 7.47
C VAL A 26 2.17 -0.62 7.32
N SER A 27 1.40 -0.39 8.39
CA SER A 27 0.26 0.52 8.37
C SER A 27 0.70 1.96 8.07
N THR A 28 1.76 2.44 8.74
CA THR A 28 2.28 3.79 8.54
C THR A 28 2.89 3.97 7.16
N PHE A 29 3.60 2.96 6.64
CA PHE A 29 4.14 2.99 5.29
C PHE A 29 3.05 3.06 4.22
N LEU A 30 2.02 2.21 4.31
CA LEU A 30 0.89 2.21 3.38
C LEU A 30 0.09 3.51 3.47
N ALA A 31 -0.19 3.98 4.68
CA ALA A 31 -0.85 5.25 4.90
C ALA A 31 -0.08 6.40 4.23
N THR A 32 1.24 6.47 4.46
CA THR A 32 2.08 7.51 3.84
C THR A 32 2.06 7.42 2.32
N GLN A 33 2.13 6.22 1.73
CA GLN A 33 2.05 6.04 0.29
C GLN A 33 0.73 6.51 -0.30
N CYS A 34 -0.39 6.17 0.35
CA CYS A 34 -1.72 6.57 -0.08
C CYS A 34 -1.91 8.08 0.09
N THR A 35 -1.53 8.66 1.23
CA THR A 35 -1.63 10.10 1.48
C THR A 35 -0.80 10.90 0.48
N THR A 36 0.44 10.47 0.20
CA THR A 36 1.30 11.14 -0.80
C THR A 36 0.70 11.03 -2.19
N TRP A 37 0.19 9.86 -2.56
CA TRP A 37 -0.47 9.64 -3.85
C TRP A 37 -1.74 10.50 -4.02
N VAL A 38 -2.63 10.53 -3.02
CA VAL A 38 -3.84 11.35 -3.01
C VAL A 38 -3.46 12.83 -3.09
N GLY A 39 -2.48 13.27 -2.31
CA GLY A 39 -2.00 14.66 -2.33
C GLY A 39 -1.47 15.07 -3.71
N LEU A 40 -0.61 14.24 -4.31
CA LEU A 40 -0.08 14.46 -5.66
C LEU A 40 -1.19 14.47 -6.71
N PHE A 41 -2.14 13.55 -6.61
CA PHE A 41 -3.28 13.47 -7.52
C PHE A 41 -4.18 14.70 -7.42
N SER A 42 -4.53 15.12 -6.21
CA SER A 42 -5.28 16.36 -5.97
C SER A 42 -4.55 17.58 -6.49
N ALA A 43 -3.22 17.64 -6.31
CA ALA A 43 -2.39 18.72 -6.85
C ALA A 43 -2.39 18.72 -8.39
N CYS A 44 -2.29 17.56 -9.04
CA CYS A 44 -2.37 17.45 -10.51
C CYS A 44 -3.72 17.94 -11.04
N ASN A 45 -4.83 17.55 -10.39
CA ASN A 45 -6.15 18.04 -10.78
C ASN A 45 -6.32 19.54 -10.56
N ALA A 46 -5.86 20.06 -9.41
CA ALA A 46 -5.95 21.49 -9.11
C ALA A 46 -5.10 22.33 -10.09
N ALA A 47 -4.00 21.77 -10.58
CA ALA A 47 -3.16 22.39 -11.61
C ALA A 47 -3.72 22.26 -13.03
N GLY A 48 -4.79 21.49 -13.24
CA GLY A 48 -5.31 21.19 -14.58
C GLY A 48 -4.28 20.48 -15.47
N LEU A 49 -3.52 19.54 -14.89
CA LEU A 49 -2.43 18.88 -15.60
C LEU A 49 -2.96 18.04 -16.77
N VAL A 50 -2.65 18.47 -17.99
CA VAL A 50 -2.90 17.70 -19.22
C VAL A 50 -1.61 16.98 -19.60
N LEU A 51 -1.69 15.66 -19.74
CA LEU A 51 -0.56 14.85 -20.24
C LEU A 51 -0.80 14.41 -21.69
N PRO A 52 0.27 14.20 -22.47
CA PRO A 52 0.15 13.59 -23.79
C PRO A 52 -0.52 12.20 -23.72
N PRO A 53 -1.39 11.84 -24.68
CA PRO A 53 -2.12 10.57 -24.69
C PRO A 53 -1.18 9.35 -24.67
N GLU A 54 0.05 9.49 -25.18
CA GLU A 54 1.09 8.47 -25.16
C GLU A 54 1.46 8.04 -23.73
N ILE A 55 1.55 9.02 -22.81
CA ILE A 55 1.88 8.76 -21.41
C ILE A 55 0.70 8.11 -20.69
N ILE A 56 -0.53 8.50 -21.04
CA ILE A 56 -1.75 7.94 -20.47
C ILE A 56 -1.91 6.48 -20.92
N ALA A 57 -1.69 6.20 -22.21
CA ALA A 57 -1.67 4.85 -22.76
C ALA A 57 -0.57 4.00 -22.09
N GLY A 58 0.61 4.58 -21.85
CA GLY A 58 1.68 3.91 -21.10
C GLY A 58 1.31 3.58 -19.66
N TYR A 59 0.59 4.47 -18.96
CA TYR A 59 0.07 4.17 -17.63
C TYR A 59 -0.93 3.00 -17.65
N ALA A 60 -1.87 3.01 -18.61
CA ALA A 60 -2.80 1.91 -18.80
C ALA A 60 -2.08 0.58 -19.10
N ALA A 61 -1.12 0.57 -20.03
CA ALA A 61 -0.27 -0.60 -20.31
C ALA A 61 0.41 -1.10 -19.03
N ALA A 62 1.02 -0.20 -18.26
CA ALA A 62 1.72 -0.56 -17.03
C ALA A 62 0.77 -1.20 -16.00
N ARG A 63 -0.48 -0.74 -15.90
CA ARG A 63 -1.50 -1.31 -15.02
C ARG A 63 -1.94 -2.70 -15.48
N LEU A 64 -2.21 -2.89 -16.77
CA LEU A 64 -2.66 -4.16 -17.35
C LEU A 64 -1.58 -5.24 -17.28
N THR A 65 -0.33 -4.85 -17.51
CA THR A 65 0.81 -5.76 -17.51
C THR A 65 1.35 -6.05 -16.10
N LYS A 66 0.76 -5.49 -15.04
CA LYS A 66 1.30 -5.58 -13.66
C LYS A 66 1.60 -7.03 -13.23
N LYS A 67 0.73 -7.98 -13.58
CA LYS A 67 0.93 -9.40 -13.25
C LYS A 67 2.07 -10.02 -14.05
N PHE A 68 2.12 -9.75 -15.36
CA PHE A 68 3.18 -10.23 -16.25
C PHE A 68 4.56 -9.65 -15.95
N ARG A 69 4.63 -8.47 -15.32
CA ARG A 69 5.88 -7.86 -14.87
C ARG A 69 6.46 -8.48 -13.60
N GLN A 70 5.73 -9.34 -12.88
CA GLN A 70 6.23 -9.92 -11.62
C GLN A 70 7.49 -10.78 -11.80
N PRO A 71 7.56 -11.74 -12.75
CA PRO A 71 8.79 -12.50 -13.00
C PRO A 71 9.96 -11.59 -13.43
N LEU A 72 9.67 -10.59 -14.28
CA LEU A 72 10.66 -9.60 -14.70
C LEU A 72 11.21 -8.81 -13.50
N ASN A 73 10.34 -8.38 -12.58
CA ASN A 73 10.74 -7.65 -11.39
C ASN A 73 11.65 -8.49 -10.48
N ILE A 74 11.40 -9.80 -10.37
CA ILE A 74 12.25 -10.71 -9.59
C ILE A 74 13.62 -10.86 -10.25
N GLY A 75 13.67 -11.04 -11.57
CA GLY A 75 14.93 -11.14 -12.31
C GLY A 75 15.76 -9.85 -12.23
N LEU A 76 15.10 -8.69 -12.36
CA LEU A 76 15.75 -7.39 -12.17
C LEU A 76 16.20 -7.19 -10.74
N ALA A 77 15.41 -7.60 -9.74
CA ALA A 77 15.79 -7.49 -8.34
C ALA A 77 17.05 -8.31 -8.02
N ALA A 78 17.16 -9.53 -8.56
CA ALA A 78 18.36 -10.35 -8.43
C ALA A 78 19.59 -9.65 -9.05
N SER A 79 19.42 -9.05 -10.22
CA SER A 79 20.48 -8.30 -10.90
C SER A 79 20.89 -7.05 -10.11
N VAL A 80 19.92 -6.32 -9.55
CA VAL A 80 20.16 -5.12 -8.73
C VAL A 80 20.89 -5.48 -7.45
N VAL A 81 20.51 -6.55 -6.75
CA VAL A 81 21.23 -6.99 -5.54
C VAL A 81 22.65 -7.44 -5.85
N HIS A 82 22.88 -8.06 -7.02
CA HIS A 82 24.23 -8.41 -7.46
C HIS A 82 25.10 -7.17 -7.69
N CYS A 83 24.54 -6.11 -8.28
CA CYS A 83 25.27 -4.86 -8.54
C CYS A 83 25.39 -3.96 -7.28
N LEU A 84 24.38 -3.98 -6.41
CA LEU A 84 24.26 -3.13 -5.23
C LEU A 84 23.85 -3.96 -4.01
N PRO A 85 24.79 -4.73 -3.41
CA PRO A 85 24.50 -5.60 -2.28
C PRO A 85 23.92 -4.86 -1.07
N ALA A 86 24.27 -3.57 -0.89
CA ALA A 86 23.78 -2.72 0.20
C ALA A 86 22.23 -2.60 0.23
N ILE A 87 21.55 -2.82 -0.90
CA ILE A 87 20.08 -2.78 -0.99
C ILE A 87 19.45 -4.00 -0.32
N SER A 88 20.14 -5.15 -0.28
CA SER A 88 19.65 -6.37 0.37
C SER A 88 19.63 -6.30 1.90
N GLU A 89 20.32 -5.33 2.49
CA GLU A 89 20.38 -5.18 3.95
C GLU A 89 19.06 -4.67 4.53
N LEU A 90 18.23 -3.98 3.73
CA LEU A 90 16.95 -3.41 4.17
C LEU A 90 15.82 -4.43 3.99
N LYS A 91 15.34 -4.97 5.11
CA LYS A 91 14.26 -5.97 5.12
C LYS A 91 12.92 -5.31 4.81
N VAL A 92 12.16 -5.86 3.87
CA VAL A 92 10.78 -5.37 3.59
C VAL A 92 9.76 -6.49 3.49
N SER A 93 10.11 -7.71 3.90
CA SER A 93 9.22 -8.86 3.78
C SER A 93 7.84 -8.66 4.40
N PRO A 94 7.69 -8.06 5.59
CA PRO A 94 6.37 -7.78 6.15
C PRO A 94 5.51 -6.84 5.29
N LEU A 95 6.13 -5.96 4.48
CA LEU A 95 5.42 -5.08 3.55
C LEU A 95 4.92 -5.83 2.30
N LEU A 96 5.60 -6.90 1.89
CA LEU A 96 5.31 -7.63 0.66
C LEU A 96 4.43 -8.88 0.89
N THR A 97 4.57 -9.53 2.04
CA THR A 97 3.79 -10.74 2.35
C THR A 97 2.40 -10.41 2.88
N GLY A 98 2.16 -9.21 3.42
CA GLY A 98 0.89 -8.80 4.04
C GLY A 98 0.49 -9.61 5.29
N VAL A 99 1.13 -10.75 5.48
CA VAL A 99 1.09 -11.63 6.64
C VAL A 99 2.31 -11.28 7.47
N VAL A 100 2.06 -10.64 8.61
CA VAL A 100 3.04 -10.49 9.69
C VAL A 100 3.22 -11.86 10.34
N GLY A 101 3.92 -12.75 9.64
CA GLY A 101 4.43 -13.99 10.21
C GLY A 101 5.80 -13.69 10.79
N GLY A 102 5.85 -13.10 12.00
CA GLY A 102 7.11 -12.75 12.62
C GLY A 102 7.01 -11.72 13.73
N ALA A 103 6.34 -12.05 14.83
CA ALA A 103 6.73 -11.54 16.14
C ALA A 103 6.67 -12.72 17.10
N LYS A 104 7.62 -12.84 18.02
CA LYS A 104 7.76 -13.98 18.95
C LYS A 104 6.55 -14.20 19.88
N GLY A 105 5.51 -13.36 19.83
CA GLY A 105 4.21 -13.57 20.48
C GLY A 105 3.15 -14.28 19.61
N THR A 106 3.39 -14.48 18.31
CA THR A 106 2.38 -15.01 17.37
C THR A 106 2.26 -16.53 17.37
N GLU A 107 3.04 -17.28 18.14
CA GLU A 107 2.80 -18.74 18.23
C GLU A 107 1.41 -19.01 18.84
N ASN A 108 1.04 -18.24 19.87
CA ASN A 108 -0.29 -18.33 20.48
C ASN A 108 -1.41 -17.72 19.61
N ASP A 109 -1.13 -16.66 18.85
CA ASP A 109 -2.12 -16.06 17.94
C ASP A 109 -2.30 -16.83 16.64
N MET A 110 -1.24 -17.45 16.09
CA MET A 110 -1.36 -18.40 15.00
C MET A 110 -2.08 -19.66 15.45
N VAL A 111 -1.87 -20.14 16.67
CA VAL A 111 -2.68 -21.25 17.23
C VAL A 111 -4.15 -20.85 17.31
N ARG A 112 -4.50 -19.61 17.69
CA ARG A 112 -5.89 -19.11 17.71
C ARG A 112 -6.49 -18.94 16.31
N ILE A 113 -5.73 -18.41 15.36
CA ILE A 113 -6.15 -18.27 13.95
C ILE A 113 -6.30 -19.66 13.33
N ARG A 114 -5.36 -20.58 13.58
CA ARG A 114 -5.42 -21.99 13.17
C ARG A 114 -6.66 -22.68 13.74
N LYS A 115 -7.01 -22.41 15.01
CA LYS A 115 -8.24 -22.92 15.64
C LYS A 115 -9.51 -22.36 14.99
N LYS A 116 -9.54 -21.08 14.63
CA LYS A 116 -10.64 -20.46 13.87
C LYS A 116 -10.73 -20.94 12.42
N ILE A 117 -9.60 -21.33 11.82
CA ILE A 117 -9.54 -21.86 10.45
C ILE A 117 -9.85 -23.36 10.43
N GLU A 118 -9.58 -24.10 11.51
CA GLU A 118 -10.03 -25.48 11.73
C GLU A 118 -11.57 -25.60 11.80
N GLU A 119 -12.27 -24.51 12.12
CA GLU A 119 -13.73 -24.42 12.04
C GLU A 119 -14.25 -24.21 10.60
N ILE A 120 -13.37 -23.94 9.63
CA ILE A 120 -13.73 -23.71 8.22
C ILE A 120 -13.45 -24.97 7.39
N HIS A 121 -14.40 -25.31 6.52
CA HIS A 121 -14.45 -26.49 5.64
C HIS A 121 -13.06 -26.97 5.13
N PRO A 122 -12.77 -28.29 5.12
CA PRO A 122 -11.42 -28.87 4.86
C PRO A 122 -10.77 -28.50 3.51
N VAL A 123 -11.57 -28.09 2.54
CA VAL A 123 -11.11 -27.58 1.23
C VAL A 123 -10.42 -26.21 1.36
N VAL A 124 -10.90 -25.34 2.25
CA VAL A 124 -10.30 -24.03 2.54
C VAL A 124 -9.01 -24.21 3.33
N GLN A 125 -8.97 -25.16 4.26
CA GLN A 125 -7.79 -25.47 5.08
C GLN A 125 -6.59 -25.90 4.21
N SER A 126 -6.84 -26.72 3.19
CA SER A 126 -5.81 -27.15 2.23
C SER A 126 -5.27 -26.00 1.38
N GLY A 127 -6.13 -25.03 1.01
CA GLY A 127 -5.74 -23.82 0.29
C GLY A 127 -4.92 -22.86 1.15
N VAL A 128 -5.36 -22.62 2.39
CA VAL A 128 -4.67 -21.76 3.35
C VAL A 128 -3.29 -22.31 3.70
N MET A 129 -3.15 -23.62 3.98
CA MET A 129 -1.85 -24.21 4.27
C MET A 129 -0.86 -24.17 3.09
N ARG A 130 -1.35 -24.20 1.84
CA ARG A 130 -0.50 -24.02 0.65
C ARG A 130 -0.04 -22.57 0.51
N ILE A 131 -0.93 -21.61 0.78
CA ILE A 131 -0.61 -20.17 0.78
C ILE A 131 0.38 -19.85 1.90
N GLU A 132 0.21 -20.44 3.08
CA GLU A 132 1.12 -20.27 4.22
C GLU A 132 2.51 -20.81 3.90
N ARG A 133 2.63 -22.07 3.43
CA ARG A 133 3.93 -22.62 3.01
C ARG A 133 4.57 -21.81 1.89
N PHE A 134 3.79 -21.32 0.94
CA PHE A 134 4.30 -20.45 -0.10
C PHE A 134 4.78 -19.12 0.47
N ALA A 135 4.05 -18.52 1.42
CA ALA A 135 4.46 -17.30 2.10
C ALA A 135 5.75 -17.51 2.91
N THR A 136 5.88 -18.62 3.66
CA THR A 136 7.10 -18.94 4.41
C THR A 136 8.28 -19.26 3.47
N TRP A 137 8.04 -19.95 2.37
CA TRP A 137 9.08 -20.18 1.35
C TRP A 137 9.49 -18.87 0.68
N ALA A 138 8.52 -18.01 0.37
CA ALA A 138 8.76 -16.72 -0.26
C ALA A 138 9.45 -15.73 0.69
N GLN A 139 9.29 -15.85 2.01
CA GLN A 139 9.99 -15.02 2.99
C GLN A 139 11.51 -15.07 2.81
N GLY A 140 12.10 -16.22 2.48
CA GLY A 140 13.56 -16.33 2.28
C GLY A 140 14.08 -15.45 1.13
N PRO A 141 13.61 -15.63 -0.11
CA PRO A 141 13.95 -14.75 -1.22
C PRO A 141 13.49 -13.30 -0.99
N ILE A 142 12.32 -13.07 -0.39
CA ILE A 142 11.82 -11.71 -0.15
C ILE A 142 12.68 -10.98 0.91
N ASP A 143 13.22 -11.67 1.91
CA ASP A 143 14.12 -11.06 2.91
C ASP A 143 15.44 -10.62 2.28
N GLN A 144 15.93 -11.35 1.27
CA GLN A 144 17.19 -11.02 0.57
C GLN A 144 17.00 -9.97 -0.53
N TYR A 145 15.86 -10.01 -1.22
CA TYR A 145 15.63 -9.18 -2.42
C TYR A 145 14.55 -8.12 -2.22
N GLY A 146 13.97 -7.98 -1.04
CA GLY A 146 12.71 -7.26 -0.87
C GLY A 146 12.74 -5.81 -1.35
N LEU A 147 13.72 -5.00 -0.90
CA LEU A 147 13.83 -3.62 -1.36
C LEU A 147 14.14 -3.56 -2.86
N ALA A 148 14.96 -4.48 -3.37
CA ALA A 148 15.26 -4.58 -4.78
C ALA A 148 14.03 -4.98 -5.63
N ILE A 149 13.16 -5.87 -5.12
CA ILE A 149 11.87 -6.22 -5.74
C ILE A 149 10.95 -5.01 -5.77
N TYR A 150 10.87 -4.28 -4.66
CA TYR A 150 10.08 -3.05 -4.58
C TYR A 150 10.58 -2.02 -5.60
N LEU A 151 11.88 -1.73 -5.62
CA LEU A 151 12.49 -0.79 -6.57
C LEU A 151 12.32 -1.25 -8.02
N SER A 152 12.55 -2.53 -8.30
CA SER A 152 12.35 -3.10 -9.63
C SER A 152 10.92 -2.91 -10.10
N SER A 153 9.93 -3.07 -9.21
CA SER A 153 8.53 -2.82 -9.56
C SER A 153 8.23 -1.36 -9.94
N LYS A 154 8.94 -0.40 -9.34
CA LYS A 154 8.85 1.03 -9.68
C LYS A 154 9.55 1.33 -11.00
N VAL A 155 10.77 0.81 -11.17
CA VAL A 155 11.56 0.97 -12.39
C VAL A 155 10.82 0.37 -13.59
N THR A 156 10.31 -0.86 -13.49
CA THR A 156 9.54 -1.45 -14.59
C THR A 156 8.22 -0.75 -14.82
N PHE A 157 7.60 -0.16 -13.79
CA PHE A 157 6.38 0.62 -13.96
C PHE A 157 6.65 1.88 -14.78
N ILE A 158 7.63 2.70 -14.38
CA ILE A 158 8.05 3.88 -15.13
C ILE A 158 8.58 3.52 -16.52
N GLY A 159 9.39 2.46 -16.61
CA GLY A 159 9.93 1.95 -17.87
C GLY A 159 8.84 1.47 -18.83
N THR A 160 7.79 0.80 -18.33
CA THR A 160 6.65 0.40 -19.17
C THR A 160 5.87 1.61 -19.65
N MET A 161 5.66 2.61 -18.77
CA MET A 161 5.00 3.86 -19.15
C MET A 161 5.78 4.58 -20.26
N ALA A 162 7.07 4.80 -20.06
CA ALA A 162 7.93 5.49 -21.01
C ALA A 162 8.07 4.70 -22.32
N GLY A 163 8.34 3.38 -22.23
CA GLY A 163 8.50 2.52 -23.39
C GLY A 163 7.25 2.43 -24.25
N THR A 164 6.07 2.29 -23.62
CA THR A 164 4.80 2.34 -24.34
C THR A 164 4.59 3.71 -24.97
N GLY A 165 4.89 4.81 -24.26
CA GLY A 165 4.78 6.15 -24.81
C GLY A 165 5.64 6.35 -26.06
N VAL A 166 6.87 5.83 -26.07
CA VAL A 166 7.74 5.83 -27.26
C VAL A 166 7.14 5.00 -28.39
N LEU A 167 6.58 3.83 -28.11
CA LEU A 167 5.94 3.00 -29.14
C LEU A 167 4.72 3.69 -29.76
N VAL A 168 3.88 4.33 -28.94
CA VAL A 168 2.74 5.13 -29.44
C VAL A 168 3.24 6.29 -30.30
N HIS A 169 4.29 6.98 -29.86
CA HIS A 169 4.89 8.06 -30.62
C HIS A 169 5.46 7.60 -31.97
N GLN A 170 5.91 6.34 -32.06
CA GLN A 170 6.33 5.69 -33.31
C GLN A 170 5.16 5.22 -34.20
N GLY A 171 3.91 5.50 -33.81
CA GLY A 171 2.71 5.15 -34.57
C GLY A 171 2.10 3.79 -34.22
N LEU A 172 2.54 3.15 -33.13
CA LEU A 172 1.85 1.95 -32.64
C LEU A 172 0.48 2.33 -32.07
N ASP A 173 -0.58 1.76 -32.63
CA ASP A 173 -1.96 1.98 -32.17
C ASP A 173 -2.27 1.15 -30.90
N VAL A 174 -1.68 1.58 -29.79
CA VAL A 174 -1.91 1.00 -28.45
C VAL A 174 -3.39 1.09 -28.04
N PRO A 175 -4.14 2.18 -28.31
CA PRO A 175 -5.58 2.21 -28.06
C PRO A 175 -6.33 1.05 -28.70
N SER A 176 -6.07 0.73 -29.97
CA SER A 176 -6.70 -0.42 -30.65
C SER A 176 -6.30 -1.77 -30.02
N ILE A 177 -5.05 -1.91 -29.57
CA ILE A 177 -4.62 -3.12 -28.85
C ILE A 177 -5.40 -3.26 -27.53
N PHE A 178 -5.58 -2.18 -26.78
CA PHE A 178 -6.37 -2.21 -25.55
C PHE A 178 -7.86 -2.47 -25.82
N ALA A 179 -8.41 -1.89 -26.89
CA ALA A 179 -9.77 -2.17 -27.32
C ALA A 179 -9.97 -3.67 -27.61
N SER A 180 -8.99 -4.33 -28.24
CA SER A 180 -9.01 -5.79 -28.47
C SER A 180 -9.04 -6.61 -27.17
N TRP A 181 -8.58 -6.04 -26.06
CA TRP A 181 -8.63 -6.65 -24.72
C TRP A 181 -9.89 -6.27 -23.93
N GLY A 182 -10.85 -5.58 -24.57
CA GLY A 182 -12.11 -5.15 -23.97
C GLY A 182 -12.06 -3.82 -23.25
N MET A 183 -11.01 -3.01 -23.43
CA MET A 183 -10.96 -1.64 -22.91
C MET A 183 -11.51 -0.66 -23.94
N THR A 184 -12.80 -0.41 -23.89
CA THR A 184 -13.47 0.62 -24.69
C THR A 184 -13.74 1.83 -23.80
N GLY A 185 -12.85 2.81 -23.81
CA GLY A 185 -13.04 4.04 -23.03
C GLY A 185 -12.11 5.15 -23.49
N ASN A 186 -12.63 6.38 -23.53
CA ASN A 186 -11.82 7.56 -23.78
C ASN A 186 -10.84 7.73 -22.61
N PHE A 187 -9.56 7.95 -22.93
CA PHE A 187 -8.55 8.32 -21.95
C PHE A 187 -8.91 9.71 -21.39
N SER A 188 -9.62 9.76 -20.27
CA SER A 188 -10.05 11.02 -19.67
C SER A 188 -8.89 11.75 -18.98
N ASP A 189 -9.04 13.05 -18.75
CA ASP A 189 -8.06 13.88 -18.02
C ASP A 189 -7.74 13.33 -16.62
N SER A 190 -8.68 12.59 -16.02
CA SER A 190 -8.43 11.91 -14.76
C SER A 190 -7.37 10.82 -14.86
N LEU A 191 -7.26 10.11 -16.00
CA LEU A 191 -6.18 9.15 -16.21
C LEU A 191 -4.81 9.82 -16.35
N ALA A 192 -4.75 11.05 -16.90
CA ALA A 192 -3.52 11.85 -16.92
C ALA A 192 -3.05 12.17 -15.49
N CYS A 193 -3.94 12.68 -14.64
CA CYS A 193 -3.64 12.95 -13.23
C CYS A 193 -3.26 11.68 -12.46
N LEU A 194 -3.94 10.55 -12.72
CA LEU A 194 -3.59 9.24 -12.13
C LEU A 194 -2.19 8.76 -12.57
N ALA A 195 -1.84 8.96 -13.84
CA ALA A 195 -0.54 8.59 -14.38
C ALA A 195 0.57 9.43 -13.75
N ALA A 196 0.43 10.77 -13.77
CA ALA A 196 1.37 11.70 -13.16
C ALA A 196 1.56 11.43 -11.66
N SER A 197 0.48 11.34 -10.90
CA SER A 197 0.55 11.12 -9.46
C SER A 197 1.20 9.78 -9.12
N SER A 198 0.88 8.72 -9.87
CA SER A 198 1.48 7.39 -9.67
C SER A 198 2.96 7.37 -10.01
N ALA A 199 3.37 8.06 -11.07
CA ALA A 199 4.77 8.20 -11.45
C ALA A 199 5.55 9.03 -10.43
N ALA A 200 5.04 10.19 -10.03
CA ALA A 200 5.64 11.03 -9.00
C ALA A 200 5.75 10.30 -7.65
N ASN A 201 4.69 9.61 -7.22
CA ASN A 201 4.67 8.85 -5.97
C ASN A 201 5.70 7.69 -5.98
N ALA A 202 6.07 7.16 -7.16
CA ALA A 202 7.13 6.16 -7.27
C ALA A 202 8.50 6.71 -6.83
N PHE A 203 8.76 8.00 -7.02
CA PHE A 203 10.00 8.66 -6.61
C PHE A 203 10.00 9.08 -5.13
N CYS A 204 8.82 9.18 -4.50
CA CYS A 204 8.69 9.50 -3.07
C CYS A 204 9.02 8.33 -2.13
N PHE A 205 9.47 7.18 -2.64
CA PHE A 205 9.77 6.01 -1.79
C PHE A 205 10.74 6.28 -0.63
N PRO A 206 11.83 7.08 -0.75
CA PRO A 206 12.72 7.31 0.38
C PRO A 206 11.99 8.01 1.53
N ILE A 207 11.10 8.96 1.18
CA ILE A 207 10.25 9.66 2.14
C ILE A 207 9.29 8.67 2.81
N HIS A 208 8.67 7.77 2.05
CA HIS A 208 7.76 6.76 2.62
C HIS A 208 8.45 5.87 3.65
N PHE A 209 9.67 5.40 3.36
CA PHE A 209 10.47 4.62 4.29
C PHE A 209 10.88 5.45 5.53
N ALA A 210 11.31 6.69 5.34
CA ALA A 210 11.69 7.57 6.44
C ALA A 210 10.51 7.90 7.36
N VAL A 211 9.35 8.27 6.80
CA VAL A 211 8.13 8.58 7.56
C VAL A 211 7.62 7.36 8.30
N ALA A 212 7.72 6.16 7.74
CA ALA A 212 7.31 4.95 8.44
C ALA A 212 8.14 4.69 9.72
N VAL A 213 9.46 4.91 9.69
CA VAL A 213 10.29 4.80 10.91
C VAL A 213 9.90 5.86 11.94
N HIS A 214 9.92 7.13 11.53
CA HIS A 214 9.67 8.24 12.45
C HIS A 214 8.23 8.26 12.96
N GLY A 215 7.28 7.85 12.12
CA GLY A 215 5.86 7.74 12.46
C GLY A 215 5.63 6.68 13.53
N VAL A 216 6.25 5.50 13.40
CA VAL A 216 6.15 4.45 14.43
C VAL A 216 6.83 4.88 15.74
N GLU A 217 8.02 5.47 15.68
CA GLU A 217 8.68 6.02 16.87
C GLU A 217 7.81 7.08 17.57
N THR A 218 7.05 7.87 16.80
CA THR A 218 6.12 8.86 17.35
C THR A 218 4.88 8.19 17.97
N GLN A 219 4.32 7.18 17.29
CA GLN A 219 3.21 6.38 17.82
C GLN A 219 3.56 5.71 19.14
N GLU A 220 4.77 5.17 19.27
CA GLU A 220 5.25 4.56 20.53
C GLU A 220 5.36 5.57 21.66
N ARG A 221 5.90 6.77 21.39
CA ARG A 221 5.98 7.84 22.40
C ARG A 221 4.59 8.26 22.87
N LEU A 222 3.64 8.37 21.95
CA LEU A 222 2.25 8.69 22.26
C LEU A 222 1.57 7.55 23.03
N ALA A 223 1.73 6.30 22.60
CA ALA A 223 1.17 5.13 23.26
C ALA A 223 1.69 5.00 24.71
N LYS A 224 3.00 5.17 24.90
CA LYS A 224 3.60 5.17 26.25
C LYS A 224 3.05 6.31 27.11
N SER A 225 2.92 7.51 26.55
CA SER A 225 2.33 8.65 27.25
C SER A 225 0.86 8.42 27.59
N LEU A 226 0.08 7.75 26.73
CA LEU A 226 -1.32 7.45 27.00
C LEU A 226 -1.47 6.36 28.06
N ALA A 227 -0.68 5.28 27.97
CA ALA A 227 -0.70 4.20 28.95
C ALA A 227 -0.39 4.69 30.36
N THR A 228 0.51 5.67 30.53
CA THR A 228 0.81 6.24 31.84
C THR A 228 -0.29 7.15 32.41
N HIS A 229 -1.07 7.82 31.54
CA HIS A 229 -2.10 8.79 31.98
C HIS A 229 -3.51 8.21 32.02
N PHE A 230 -3.79 7.21 31.19
CA PHE A 230 -5.10 6.61 31.00
C PHE A 230 -4.98 5.08 30.94
N PRO A 231 -4.65 4.40 32.04
CA PRO A 231 -4.59 2.94 32.03
C PRO A 231 -5.95 2.35 31.62
N ILE A 232 -5.95 1.32 30.78
CA ILE A 232 -7.19 0.75 30.27
C ILE A 232 -7.86 -0.04 31.40
N PRO A 233 -9.08 0.32 31.84
CA PRO A 233 -9.75 -0.38 32.92
C PRO A 233 -10.00 -1.84 32.51
N GLU A 234 -9.70 -2.77 33.41
CA GLU A 234 -9.96 -4.19 33.18
C GLU A 234 -11.45 -4.40 32.90
N ARG A 235 -11.76 -5.12 31.81
CA ARG A 235 -13.12 -5.62 31.65
C ARG A 235 -13.32 -6.65 32.76
N PRO A 236 -14.39 -6.56 33.57
CA PRO A 236 -14.69 -7.59 34.52
C PRO A 236 -14.78 -8.91 33.75
N VAL A 237 -14.00 -9.91 34.17
CA VAL A 237 -14.09 -11.25 33.62
C VAL A 237 -15.46 -11.76 34.01
N VAL A 238 -16.43 -11.69 33.08
CA VAL A 238 -17.76 -12.26 33.27
C VAL A 238 -17.60 -13.77 33.15
N GLY A 239 -17.14 -14.38 34.24
CA GLY A 239 -16.97 -15.81 34.43
C GLY A 239 -17.63 -16.20 35.74
N GLU A 240 -18.58 -17.13 35.63
CA GLU A 240 -19.44 -17.62 36.70
C GLU A 240 -18.65 -18.08 37.95
N GLY A 241 -19.00 -17.51 39.10
CA GLY A 241 -19.15 -18.27 40.35
C GLY A 241 -17.93 -18.94 40.98
N VAL A 242 -16.69 -18.47 40.76
CA VAL A 242 -15.54 -18.97 41.52
C VAL A 242 -14.86 -17.81 42.25
N GLU A 243 -15.11 -17.74 43.56
CA GLU A 243 -14.31 -17.00 44.55
C GLU A 243 -12.87 -17.50 44.52
N ARG A 244 -12.09 -17.07 43.53
CA ARG A 244 -10.63 -17.09 43.60
C ARG A 244 -10.19 -15.72 44.06
N GLN A 245 -9.59 -15.67 45.24
CA GLN A 245 -8.88 -14.51 45.75
C GLN A 245 -8.01 -13.94 44.62
N GLU A 246 -8.37 -12.74 44.18
CA GLU A 246 -7.65 -11.97 43.19
C GLU A 246 -6.29 -11.60 43.76
N GLU A 247 -5.26 -12.40 43.47
CA GLU A 247 -3.92 -11.84 43.36
C GLU A 247 -4.01 -10.76 42.29
N LYS A 248 -4.04 -9.49 42.71
CA LYS A 248 -3.76 -8.33 41.87
C LYS A 248 -2.38 -8.54 41.25
N LYS A 249 -2.32 -9.25 40.12
CA LYS A 249 -1.17 -9.18 39.24
C LYS A 249 -1.11 -7.72 38.79
N GLU A 250 -0.09 -7.01 39.28
CA GLU A 250 0.26 -5.69 38.80
C GLU A 250 0.38 -5.79 37.27
N LYS A 251 -0.60 -5.22 36.57
CA LYS A 251 -0.72 -5.38 35.12
C LYS A 251 0.48 -4.73 34.47
N ASP A 252 1.14 -5.47 33.58
CA ASP A 252 2.32 -4.99 32.90
C ASP A 252 1.92 -3.82 31.97
N PRO A 253 2.45 -2.59 32.17
CA PRO A 253 2.13 -1.42 31.33
C PRO A 253 2.48 -1.61 29.85
N ILE A 254 3.20 -2.69 29.53
CA ILE A 254 3.55 -3.13 28.18
C ILE A 254 2.29 -3.55 27.40
N GLU A 255 1.31 -4.23 28.03
CA GLU A 255 0.09 -4.70 27.33
C GLU A 255 -0.82 -3.55 26.87
N ASP A 256 -0.91 -2.49 27.68
CA ASP A 256 -1.70 -1.31 27.35
C ASP A 256 -1.06 -0.53 26.18
N GLU A 257 0.29 -0.45 26.13
CA GLU A 257 1.01 0.18 25.01
C GLU A 257 0.70 -0.50 23.66
N GLU A 258 0.71 -1.84 23.62
CA GLU A 258 0.40 -2.59 22.40
C GLU A 258 -1.04 -2.36 21.94
N SER A 259 -1.97 -2.28 22.89
CA SER A 259 -3.37 -1.97 22.61
C SER A 259 -3.50 -0.60 21.94
N TYR A 260 -2.84 0.45 22.47
CA TYR A 260 -2.84 1.77 21.84
C TYR A 260 -2.20 1.78 20.45
N LEU A 261 -1.08 1.10 20.25
CA LEU A 261 -0.42 1.01 18.94
C LEU A 261 -1.27 0.33 17.87
N SER A 262 -2.02 -0.71 18.26
CA SER A 262 -2.97 -1.37 17.36
C SER A 262 -4.12 -0.43 16.97
N VAL A 263 -4.67 0.32 17.94
CA VAL A 263 -5.71 1.33 17.72
C VAL A 263 -5.20 2.44 16.81
N PHE A 264 -3.99 2.96 17.02
CA PHE A 264 -3.38 3.96 16.14
C PHE A 264 -3.21 3.45 14.72
N SER A 265 -2.72 2.22 14.54
CA SER A 265 -2.52 1.62 13.22
C SER A 265 -3.86 1.45 12.49
N LEU A 266 -4.89 0.98 13.19
CA LEU A 266 -6.23 0.80 12.64
C LEU A 266 -6.87 2.15 12.29
N ALA A 267 -6.77 3.14 13.18
CA ALA A 267 -7.28 4.48 12.95
C ALA A 267 -6.60 5.13 11.73
N LEU A 268 -5.28 4.99 11.60
CA LEU A 268 -4.52 5.53 10.47
C LEU A 268 -4.93 4.88 9.14
N LEU A 269 -5.08 3.55 9.11
CA LEU A 269 -5.56 2.84 7.92
C LEU A 269 -7.00 3.24 7.57
N THR A 270 -7.88 3.31 8.57
CA THR A 270 -9.28 3.70 8.39
C THR A 270 -9.38 5.12 7.85
N TRP A 271 -8.63 6.06 8.43
CA TRP A 271 -8.53 7.43 7.95
C TRP A 271 -8.04 7.49 6.50
N THR A 272 -6.98 6.76 6.18
CA THR A 272 -6.41 6.71 4.84
C THR A 272 -7.44 6.19 3.82
N LEU A 273 -8.17 5.13 4.16
CA LEU A 273 -9.24 4.60 3.32
C LEU A 273 -10.38 5.61 3.18
N ALA A 274 -10.83 6.22 4.27
CA ALA A 274 -11.90 7.22 4.25
C ALA A 274 -11.55 8.43 3.38
N VAL A 275 -10.33 8.97 3.51
CA VAL A 275 -9.83 10.06 2.67
C VAL A 275 -9.75 9.63 1.21
N SER A 276 -9.28 8.42 0.93
CA SER A 276 -9.21 7.89 -0.43
C SER A 276 -10.61 7.77 -1.05
N PHE A 277 -11.57 7.17 -0.32
CA PHE A 277 -12.96 7.04 -0.77
C PHE A 277 -13.63 8.40 -0.96
N TYR A 278 -13.40 9.35 -0.06
CA TYR A 278 -13.94 10.70 -0.16
C TYR A 278 -13.38 11.43 -1.38
N ALA A 279 -12.07 11.32 -1.63
CA ALA A 279 -11.45 11.84 -2.84
C ALA A 279 -12.07 11.23 -4.10
N PHE A 280 -12.24 9.89 -4.15
CA PHE A 280 -12.90 9.22 -5.29
C PHE A 280 -14.34 9.65 -5.46
N LYS A 281 -15.10 9.83 -4.38
CA LYS A 281 -16.48 10.29 -4.45
C LYS A 281 -16.60 11.70 -5.02
N ILE A 282 -15.78 12.65 -4.54
CA ILE A 282 -15.77 14.03 -5.06
C ILE A 282 -15.44 14.03 -6.56
N MET A 283 -14.43 13.26 -6.97
CA MET A 283 -14.06 13.14 -8.37
C MET A 283 -15.20 12.57 -9.22
N GLY A 284 -15.79 11.47 -8.77
CA GLY A 284 -16.88 10.81 -9.49
C GLY A 284 -18.07 11.74 -9.66
N SER A 285 -18.43 12.53 -8.64
CA SER A 285 -19.52 13.48 -8.74
C SER A 285 -19.26 14.62 -9.73
N LYS A 286 -18.00 15.07 -9.88
CA LYS A 286 -17.65 16.11 -10.86
C LYS A 286 -17.75 15.60 -12.30
N GLN A 287 -17.26 14.38 -12.55
CA GLN A 287 -17.35 13.77 -13.88
C GLN A 287 -18.80 13.55 -14.32
N VAL A 288 -19.69 13.12 -13.41
CA VAL A 288 -21.11 12.92 -13.74
C VAL A 288 -21.79 14.24 -14.10
N GLY A 289 -21.51 15.33 -13.36
CA GLY A 289 -22.06 16.65 -13.67
C GLY A 289 -21.59 17.20 -15.03
N GLU A 290 -20.31 17.04 -15.36
CA GLU A 290 -19.77 17.47 -16.66
C GLU A 290 -20.39 16.70 -17.84
N ILE A 291 -20.66 15.40 -17.68
CA ILE A 291 -21.33 14.58 -18.71
C ILE A 291 -22.78 15.05 -18.90
N GLU A 292 -23.52 15.29 -17.80
CA GLU A 292 -24.90 15.79 -17.85
C GLU A 292 -24.98 17.17 -18.54
N ASP A 293 -24.03 18.06 -18.25
CA ASP A 293 -23.96 19.39 -18.88
C ASP A 293 -23.61 19.31 -20.37
N GLU A 294 -22.71 18.40 -20.78
CA GLU A 294 -22.35 18.19 -22.19
C GLU A 294 -23.52 17.58 -22.99
N GLU A 295 -24.24 16.61 -22.42
CA GLU A 295 -25.46 16.04 -23.02
C GLU A 295 -26.59 17.07 -23.14
N ALA A 296 -26.77 17.92 -22.12
CA ALA A 296 -27.73 19.02 -22.13
C ALA A 296 -27.38 20.09 -23.18
N LEU A 297 -26.09 20.31 -23.44
CA LEU A 297 -25.64 21.23 -24.48
C LEU A 297 -25.90 20.66 -25.89
N LYS A 298 -25.62 19.36 -26.11
CA LYS A 298 -25.90 18.70 -27.40
C LYS A 298 -27.39 18.72 -27.73
N THR A 299 -28.25 18.38 -26.77
CA THR A 299 -29.72 18.43 -26.96
C THR A 299 -30.26 19.83 -27.29
N LYS A 300 -29.63 20.91 -26.78
CA LYS A 300 -30.00 22.28 -27.16
C LYS A 300 -29.53 22.68 -28.56
N THR A 301 -28.42 22.12 -29.01
CA THR A 301 -27.81 22.49 -30.30
C THR A 301 -28.48 21.75 -31.47
N ASP A 302 -29.01 20.55 -31.21
CA ASP A 302 -29.76 19.75 -32.19
C ASP A 302 -31.26 20.09 -32.24
N ALA A 303 -31.72 21.05 -31.43
CA ALA A 303 -33.09 21.52 -31.49
C ALA A 303 -33.34 22.20 -32.85
N PRO A 304 -34.33 21.75 -33.65
CA PRO A 304 -34.60 22.33 -34.96
C PRO A 304 -34.90 23.82 -34.80
N LEU A 305 -34.22 24.64 -35.60
CA LEU A 305 -34.45 26.08 -35.64
C LEU A 305 -35.94 26.32 -35.93
N PRO A 306 -36.62 27.20 -35.18
CA PRO A 306 -38.03 27.49 -35.43
C PRO A 306 -38.18 28.01 -36.86
N ASP A 307 -39.01 27.35 -37.66
CA ASP A 307 -39.36 27.76 -39.01
C ASP A 307 -39.86 29.22 -38.97
N LYS A 308 -39.16 30.09 -39.71
CA LYS A 308 -39.52 31.50 -39.89
C LYS A 308 -40.36 31.68 -41.14
#